data_AF-A0A7C4LPW2-F1
#
_entry.id   AF-A0A7C4LPW2-F1
#
_cell.length_a   1.000
_cell.length_b   1.000
_cell.length_c   1.000
_cell.angle_alpha   90.00
_cell.angle_beta   90.00
_cell.angle_gamma   90.00
#
_symmetry.space_group_name_H-M   'P 1'
#
loop_
_entity.id
_entity.type
_entity.pdbx_description
1 polymer ?
#
loop_
_entity_poly.entity_id
_entity_poly.type
_entity_poly.pdbx_seq_one_letter_code
_entity_poly.pdbx_strand_id
1 'polypeptide(L)'
;MNKTKKKDEIRTILVILSNRFNRLQKAKYLEIKSDAKGNILEQKPLRGQPRRPVYDEVWENDEAKTSLDSCTRMKRKYGHPLQKPAPAD
;
A
#
# COMPACT_ATOMS: atom_id res chain seq x y z
N MET A 1 -19.82 4.78 30.32
CA MET A 1 -19.81 5.15 28.89
C MET A 1 -18.47 4.72 28.32
N ASN A 2 -18.40 3.52 27.76
CA ASN A 2 -17.12 2.94 27.32
C ASN A 2 -17.16 2.72 25.82
N LYS A 3 -16.56 3.63 25.06
CA LYS A 3 -16.05 3.33 23.72
C LYS A 3 -14.60 3.82 23.65
N THR A 4 -13.73 2.92 24.12
CA THR A 4 -12.41 2.59 23.55
C THR A 4 -11.71 3.73 22.82
N LYS A 5 -10.59 4.19 23.40
CA LYS A 5 -9.51 4.85 22.65
C LYS A 5 -9.26 4.01 21.39
N LYS A 6 -9.68 4.50 20.21
CA LYS A 6 -9.21 3.98 18.93
C LYS A 6 -7.70 4.10 19.00
N LYS A 7 -7.01 2.97 19.22
CA LYS A 7 -5.57 2.87 19.05
C LYS A 7 -5.28 3.55 17.71
N ASP A 8 -4.35 4.50 17.67
CA ASP A 8 -3.84 5.04 16.41
C ASP A 8 -3.36 3.84 15.57
N GLU A 9 -4.28 3.29 14.77
CA GLU A 9 -4.09 2.04 14.07
C GLU A 9 -3.22 2.39 12.89
N ILE A 10 -1.92 2.22 13.10
CA ILE A 10 -0.94 2.37 12.04
C ILE A 10 -1.27 1.32 10.99
N ARG A 11 -1.65 1.80 9.81
CA ARG A 11 -1.91 0.98 8.64
C ARG A 11 -0.64 0.84 7.84
N THR A 12 -0.36 -0.38 7.43
CA THR A 12 0.73 -0.66 6.49
C THR A 12 0.14 -0.83 5.10
N ILE A 13 0.51 0.05 4.19
CA ILE A 13 0.00 0.13 2.82
C ILE A 13 1.13 -0.27 1.87
N LEU A 14 0.86 -1.24 0.99
CA LEU A 14 1.74 -1.56 -0.12
C LEU A 14 1.38 -0.71 -1.32
N VAL A 15 2.32 0.06 -1.85
CA VAL A 15 2.17 0.79 -3.11
C VAL A 15 2.96 0.07 -4.19
N ILE A 16 2.25 -0.32 -5.26
CA ILE A 16 2.79 -0.95 -6.45
C ILE A 16 2.87 0.10 -7.54
N LEU A 17 4.08 0.49 -7.90
CA LEU A 17 4.34 1.41 -9.01
C LEU A 17 4.65 0.58 -10.24
N SER A 18 3.68 0.50 -11.15
CA SER A 18 3.74 -0.27 -12.38
C SER A 18 3.64 0.64 -13.61
N ASN A 19 3.95 0.10 -14.78
CA ASN A 19 3.77 0.78 -16.04
C ASN A 19 2.78 -0.01 -16.91
N ARG A 20 1.59 0.55 -17.13
CA ARG A 20 0.57 -0.09 -17.99
C ARG A 20 1.02 -0.19 -19.45
N PHE A 21 1.77 0.78 -19.94
CA PHE A 21 2.21 0.86 -21.34
C PHE A 21 3.48 0.06 -21.63
N ASN A 22 4.30 -0.22 -20.61
CA ASN A 22 5.51 -1.05 -20.76
C ASN A 22 5.59 -2.13 -19.67
N ARG A 23 5.06 -3.31 -19.97
CA ARG A 23 5.06 -4.48 -19.06
C ARG A 23 6.46 -5.06 -18.80
N LEU A 24 7.46 -4.75 -19.63
CA LEU A 24 8.84 -5.19 -19.41
C LEU A 24 9.54 -4.36 -18.32
N GLN A 25 9.05 -3.14 -18.06
CA GLN A 25 9.56 -2.32 -16.97
C GLN A 25 9.16 -2.94 -15.63
N LYS A 26 10.16 -3.30 -14.82
CA LYS A 26 9.93 -3.89 -13.50
C LYS A 26 9.13 -2.93 -12.61
N ALA A 27 8.06 -3.44 -12.01
CA ALA A 27 7.30 -2.71 -11.01
C ALA A 27 8.18 -2.42 -9.78
N LYS A 28 7.98 -1.26 -9.17
CA LYS A 28 8.58 -0.91 -7.87
C LYS A 28 7.54 -1.08 -6.78
N TYR A 29 8.00 -1.43 -5.59
CA TYR A 29 7.16 -1.67 -4.44
C TYR A 29 7.60 -0.75 -3.31
N LEU A 30 6.67 0.01 -2.74
CA LEU A 30 6.92 0.86 -1.58
C LEU A 30 6.02 0.38 -0.44
N GLU A 31 6.60 0.27 0.74
CA GLU A 31 5.88 0.04 1.99
C GLU A 31 5.69 1.39 2.67
N ILE A 32 4.43 1.76 2.90
CA ILE A 32 4.04 3.00 3.56
C ILE A 32 3.40 2.63 4.90
N LYS A 33 3.86 3.25 5.98
CA LYS A 33 3.14 3.25 7.25
C LYS A 33 2.39 4.56 7.36
N SER A 34 1.08 4.48 7.57
CA SER A 34 0.22 5.66 7.71
C SER A 34 -0.60 5.58 9.00
N ASP A 35 -0.84 6.73 9.62
CA ASP A 35 -1.74 6.82 10.76
C ASP A 35 -3.22 6.75 10.33
N ALA A 36 -4.13 6.74 11.31
CA ALA A 36 -5.57 6.70 11.03
C ALA A 36 -6.11 7.98 10.34
N LYS A 37 -5.34 9.08 10.34
CA LYS A 37 -5.68 10.36 9.70
C LYS A 37 -5.19 10.43 8.25
N GLY A 38 -4.38 9.47 7.81
CA GLY A 38 -3.79 9.43 6.47
C GLY A 38 -2.44 10.14 6.37
N ASN A 39 -1.82 10.51 7.49
CA ASN A 39 -0.46 11.04 7.48
C ASN A 39 0.51 9.88 7.23
N ILE A 40 1.52 10.12 6.40
CA ILE A 40 2.59 9.14 6.16
C ILE A 40 3.60 9.26 7.31
N LEU A 41 3.77 8.17 8.05
CA LEU A 41 4.73 8.06 9.15
C LEU A 41 6.09 7.55 8.65
N GLU A 42 6.08 6.61 7.70
CA GLU A 42 7.29 6.02 7.15
C GLU A 42 7.05 5.60 5.70
N GLN A 43 8.06 5.79 4.85
CA GLN A 43 8.09 5.31 3.48
C GLN A 43 9.37 4.52 3.25
N LYS A 44 9.22 3.27 2.79
CA LYS A 44 10.34 2.37 2.55
C LYS A 44 10.26 1.72 1.18
N PRO A 45 11.28 1.88 0.31
CA PRO A 45 11.35 1.12 -0.93
C PRO A 45 11.70 -0.34 -0.66
N LEU A 46 10.96 -1.25 -1.29
CA LEU A 46 11.19 -2.68 -1.23
C LEU A 46 12.01 -3.13 -2.44
N ARG A 47 12.87 -4.13 -2.23
CA ARG A 47 13.72 -4.72 -3.29
C ARG A 47 12.94 -5.53 -4.32
N GLY A 48 11.70 -5.90 -4.02
CA GLY A 48 10.85 -6.70 -4.90
C GLY A 48 9.45 -6.89 -4.32
N GLN A 49 8.64 -7.70 -5.01
CA GLN A 49 7.27 -7.97 -4.58
C GLN A 49 7.28 -8.71 -3.22
N PRO A 50 6.48 -8.25 -2.24
CA PRO A 50 6.27 -9.00 -1.01
C PRO A 50 5.67 -10.38 -1.30
N ARG A 51 6.01 -11.37 -0.46
CA ARG A 51 5.54 -12.76 -0.63
C ARG A 51 4.41 -13.13 0.32
N ARG A 52 4.06 -12.27 1.26
CA ARG A 52 3.10 -12.55 2.34
C ARG A 52 1.98 -11.50 2.37
N PRO A 53 0.74 -11.89 2.67
CA PRO A 53 -0.39 -10.98 2.86
C PRO A 53 -0.31 -10.25 4.21
N VAL A 54 0.58 -9.26 4.30
CA VAL A 54 0.86 -8.53 5.55
C VAL A 54 0.44 -7.06 5.51
N TYR A 55 -0.20 -6.61 4.43
CA TYR A 55 -0.58 -5.21 4.24
C TYR A 55 -2.05 -4.99 4.51
N ASP A 56 -2.39 -3.93 5.23
CA ASP A 56 -3.77 -3.54 5.49
C ASP A 56 -4.45 -3.05 4.20
N GLU A 57 -3.69 -2.38 3.34
CA GLU A 57 -4.15 -1.90 2.04
C GLU A 57 -3.11 -2.15 0.95
N VAL A 58 -3.57 -2.38 -0.27
CA VAL A 58 -2.71 -2.45 -1.46
C VAL A 58 -3.18 -1.43 -2.47
N TRP A 59 -2.27 -0.58 -2.91
CA TRP A 59 -2.50 0.55 -3.77
C TRP A 59 -1.63 0.37 -5.02
N GLU A 60 -2.15 0.69 -6.20
CA GLU A 60 -1.44 0.56 -7.48
C GLU A 60 -1.50 1.88 -8.25
N ASN A 61 -0.34 2.29 -8.76
CA ASN A 61 -0.20 3.31 -9.77
C ASN A 61 0.31 2.66 -11.04
N ASP A 62 -0.28 3.02 -12.18
CA ASP A 62 0.05 2.45 -13.48
C ASP A 62 0.72 3.45 -14.45
N GLU A 63 1.12 4.62 -13.93
CA GLU A 63 1.68 5.76 -14.68
C GLU A 63 3.22 5.69 -14.86
N ALA A 64 3.86 4.55 -14.56
CA ALA A 64 5.31 4.36 -14.68
C ALA A 64 6.18 5.27 -13.79
N LYS A 65 5.60 5.83 -12.73
CA LYS A 65 6.32 6.71 -11.81
C LYS A 65 7.24 5.91 -10.88
N THR A 66 8.29 6.55 -10.40
CA THR A 66 9.27 5.93 -9.51
C THR A 66 9.09 6.28 -8.04
N SER A 67 8.27 7.29 -7.77
CA SER A 67 8.09 7.89 -6.45
C SER A 67 6.61 8.20 -6.22
N LEU A 68 6.18 8.11 -4.96
CA LEU A 68 4.79 8.33 -4.56
C LEU A 68 4.32 9.75 -4.87
N ASP A 69 5.13 10.77 -4.54
CA ASP A 69 4.84 12.20 -4.81
C ASP A 69 4.64 12.53 -6.29
N SER A 70 5.20 11.72 -7.19
CA SER A 70 5.05 11.94 -8.63
C SER A 70 3.81 11.26 -9.23
N CYS A 71 3.06 10.51 -8.43
CA CYS A 71 1.85 9.82 -8.85
C CYS A 71 0.65 10.78 -8.79
N THR A 72 -0.07 10.93 -9.88
CA THR A 72 -1.27 11.80 -9.92
C THR A 72 -2.53 11.05 -9.51
N ARG A 73 -2.54 9.71 -9.70
CA ARG A 73 -3.67 8.85 -9.37
C ARG A 73 -3.21 7.58 -8.68
N MET A 74 -3.89 7.21 -7.61
CA MET A 74 -3.63 5.96 -6.91
C MET A 74 -4.90 5.15 -6.80
N LYS A 75 -4.84 3.86 -7.17
CA LYS A 75 -6.00 2.97 -7.14
C LYS A 75 -5.84 1.97 -6.02
N ARG A 76 -6.74 1.99 -5.04
CA ARG A 76 -6.80 0.93 -4.03
C ARG A 76 -7.30 -0.37 -4.66
N LYS A 77 -6.56 -1.46 -4.47
CA LYS A 77 -6.89 -2.82 -4.89
C LYS A 77 -7.48 -3.56 -3.71
N TYR A 78 -8.78 -3.81 -3.77
CA TYR A 78 -9.48 -4.65 -2.79
C TYR A 78 -9.33 -6.12 -3.15
N GLY A 79 -9.18 -6.98 -2.13
CA GLY A 79 -9.02 -8.44 -2.33
C GLY A 79 -7.69 -8.83 -2.96
N HIS A 80 -6.69 -7.96 -2.89
CA HIS A 80 -5.36 -8.27 -3.42
C HIS A 80 -4.72 -9.41 -2.60
N PRO A 81 -3.98 -10.35 -3.22
CA PRO A 81 -3.36 -11.48 -2.50
C PRO A 81 -2.28 -11.08 -1.47
N LEU A 82 -1.86 -9.81 -1.46
CA LEU A 82 -0.96 -9.24 -0.47
C LEU A 82 -1.67 -8.42 0.61
N GLN A 83 -2.97 -8.20 0.44
CA GLN A 83 -3.81 -7.61 1.47
C GLN A 83 -4.06 -8.68 2.54
N LYS A 84 -3.99 -8.29 3.81
CA LYS A 84 -4.36 -9.17 4.93
C LYS A 84 -5.79 -9.68 4.69
N PRO A 85 -6.04 -10.99 4.85
CA PRO A 85 -7.41 -11.49 4.82
C PRO A 85 -8.19 -10.82 5.95
N ALA A 86 -9.47 -10.54 5.70
CA ALA A 86 -10.35 -10.17 6.79
C ALA A 86 -10.33 -11.31 7.83
N PRO A 87 -10.31 -10.99 9.14
CA PRO A 87 -10.46 -12.03 10.14
C PRO A 87 -11.73 -12.82 9.82
N ALA A 88 -11.59 -14.13 9.64
CA ALA A 88 -12.75 -15.01 9.54
C ALA A 88 -13.46 -14.94 10.90
N ASP A 89 -14.72 -14.52 10.87
CA ASP A 89 -15.63 -14.52 12.03
C ASP A 89 -15.98 -15.97 12.43
#